data_AF-N1UBW2-F1
#
_entry.id   AF-N1UBW2-F1
#
_cell.length_a   1.000
_cell.length_b   1.000
_cell.length_c   1.000
_cell.angle_alpha   90.00
_cell.angle_beta   90.00
_cell.angle_gamma   90.00
#
_symmetry.space_group_name_H-M   'P 1'
#
loop_
_entity.id
_entity.type
_entity.pdbx_description
1 polymer ?
#
loop_
_entity_poly.entity_id
_entity_poly.type
_entity_poly.pdbx_seq_one_letter_code
_entity_poly.pdbx_strand_id
1 'polypeptide(L)' 'MQTAKLFINGRSQAVRLPKEFQFTGDDVLIQKVGEAVILVPKNKAWNVFLEGLNGFSDDFFKEEREQPKSDKREKL' A
#
# COMPACT_ATOMS: atom_id res chain seq x y z
N MET A 1 8.04 17.76 5.09
CA MET A 1 7.56 16.70 6.02
C MET A 1 6.84 17.38 7.17
N GLN A 2 5.68 16.86 7.57
CA GLN A 2 4.98 17.29 8.79
C GLN A 2 5.03 16.17 9.83
N THR A 3 4.96 16.54 11.10
CA THR A 3 4.84 15.60 12.21
C THR A 3 3.40 15.58 12.73
N ALA A 4 2.98 14.42 13.23
CA ALA A 4 1.70 14.25 13.91
C ALA A 4 1.97 13.89 15.38
N LYS A 5 1.09 14.34 16.28
CA LYS A 5 1.21 13.97 17.69
C LYS A 5 0.65 12.57 17.94
N LEU A 6 1.42 11.77 18.66
CA LEU A 6 0.94 10.55 19.30
C LEU A 6 0.26 10.90 20.62
N PHE A 7 -0.83 10.20 20.91
CA PHE A 7 -1.56 10.33 22.18
C PHE A 7 -2.21 9.01 22.56
N ILE A 8 -2.74 8.93 23.79
CA ILE A 8 -3.48 7.77 24.27
C ILE A 8 -4.99 8.05 24.17
N ASN A 9 -5.74 7.10 23.62
CA ASN A 9 -7.20 7.09 23.63
C ASN A 9 -7.66 5.80 24.35
N GLY A 10 -8.14 5.94 25.59
CA GLY A 10 -8.44 4.80 26.45
C GLY A 10 -7.18 3.97 26.75
N ARG A 11 -7.15 2.71 26.30
CA ARG A 11 -5.98 1.80 26.44
C ARG A 11 -5.15 1.69 25.17
N SER A 12 -5.47 2.47 24.13
CA SER A 12 -4.84 2.37 22.80
C SER A 12 -4.01 3.60 22.49
N GLN A 13 -2.97 3.42 21.67
CA GLN A 13 -2.23 4.52 21.07
C GLN A 13 -2.98 5.04 19.83
N ALA A 14 -2.98 6.35 19.64
CA ALA A 14 -3.61 7.02 18.51
C ALA A 14 -2.70 8.10 17.91
N VAL A 15 -2.92 8.40 16.63
CA VAL A 15 -2.24 9.48 15.90
C VAL A 15 -3.27 10.55 15.56
N ARG A 16 -2.97 11.82 15.87
CA ARG A 16 -3.83 12.94 15.43
C ARG A 16 -3.45 13.35 14.02
N LEU A 17 -4.24 12.96 13.03
CA LEU A 17 -4.03 13.36 11.64
C LEU A 17 -4.31 14.87 11.46
N PRO A 18 -3.36 15.64 10.89
CA PRO A 18 -3.63 17.00 10.42
C PRO A 18 -4.74 17.00 9.36
N LYS A 19 -5.38 18.16 9.15
CA LYS A 19 -6.59 18.29 8.34
C LYS A 19 -6.39 17.81 6.91
N GLU A 20 -5.23 18.11 6.34
CA GLU A 20 -4.83 17.74 4.98
C GLU A 20 -4.59 16.23 4.78
N PHE A 21 -4.45 15.44 5.86
CA PHE A 21 -4.26 13.99 5.81
C PHE A 21 -5.49 13.20 6.28
N GLN A 22 -6.65 13.85 6.45
CA GLN A 22 -7.86 13.17 6.89
C GLN A 22 -8.41 12.25 5.81
N PHE A 23 -8.85 11.06 6.22
CA PHE A 23 -9.56 10.12 5.37
C PHE A 23 -11.06 10.44 5.34
N THR A 24 -11.71 10.10 4.23
CA THR A 24 -13.18 10.07 4.14
C THR A 24 -13.72 8.70 4.53
N GLY A 25 -14.78 8.64 5.34
CA GLY A 25 -15.39 7.40 5.81
C GLY A 25 -14.97 7.02 7.24
N ASP A 26 -15.29 5.79 7.65
CA ASP A 26 -15.18 5.38 9.06
C ASP A 26 -13.97 4.48 9.36
N ASP A 27 -13.48 3.76 8.34
CA ASP A 27 -12.45 2.73 8.50
C ASP A 27 -11.29 2.88 7.51
N VAL A 28 -10.09 2.52 7.97
CA VAL A 28 -8.88 2.32 7.15
C VAL A 28 -8.33 0.91 7.33
N LEU A 29 -7.72 0.37 6.27
CA LEU A 29 -6.82 -0.77 6.35
C LEU A 29 -5.48 -0.30 6.92
N ILE A 30 -4.86 -1.15 7.73
CA ILE A 30 -3.57 -0.89 8.37
C ILE A 30 -2.58 -1.98 7.98
N GLN A 31 -1.38 -1.57 7.55
CA GLN A 31 -0.26 -2.48 7.26
C GLN A 31 1.02 -1.94 7.88
N LYS A 32 1.80 -2.83 8.50
CA LYS A 32 3.13 -2.51 9.02
C LYS A 32 4.20 -2.94 8.01
N VAL A 33 5.10 -2.03 7.66
CA VAL A 33 6.24 -2.29 6.77
C VAL A 33 7.50 -1.80 7.46
N GLY A 34 8.28 -2.72 8.03
CA GLY A 34 9.40 -2.38 8.91
C GLY A 34 8.92 -1.58 10.12
N GLU A 35 9.42 -0.36 10.27
CA GLU A 35 9.00 0.58 11.33
C GLU A 35 7.86 1.51 10.91
N ALA A 36 7.47 1.50 9.64
CA ALA A 36 6.40 2.35 9.12
C ALA A 36 5.02 1.67 9.25
N VAL A 37 3.99 2.50 9.43
CA VAL A 37 2.58 2.11 9.34
C VAL A 37 1.95 2.80 8.15
N ILE A 38 1.36 2.01 7.25
CA ILE A 38 0.64 2.48 6.07
C ILE A 38 -0.85 2.35 6.37
N LEU A 39 -1.60 3.44 6.15
CA LEU A 39 -3.05 3.50 6.30
C LEU A 39 -3.69 3.75 4.92
N VAL A 40 -4.67 2.95 4.56
CA VAL A 40 -5.36 3.01 3.26
C VAL A 40 -6.87 3.01 3.48
N PRO A 41 -7.69 3.84 2.80
CA PRO A 41 -9.14 3.80 2.96
C PRO A 41 -9.69 2.41 2.61
N LYS A 42 -10.52 1.83 3.48
CA LYS A 42 -11.02 0.44 3.33
C LYS A 42 -11.82 0.21 2.06
N ASN A 43 -12.61 1.20 1.66
CA ASN A 43 -13.44 1.17 0.45
C ASN A 43 -12.70 1.60 -0.83
N LYS A 44 -11.45 2.07 -0.73
CA LYS A 44 -10.65 2.51 -1.88
C LYS A 44 -9.29 1.82 -1.96
N ALA A 45 -9.09 0.72 -1.25
CA ALA A 45 -7.83 0.00 -1.24
C ALA A 45 -7.37 -0.37 -2.66
N TRP A 46 -8.32 -0.82 -3.50
CA TRP A 46 -8.06 -1.07 -4.91
C TRP A 46 -7.69 0.18 -5.70
N ASN A 47 -8.33 1.32 -5.43
CA ASN A 47 -8.01 2.56 -6.14
C ASN A 47 -6.61 3.08 -5.80
N VAL A 48 -6.21 3.02 -4.52
CA VAL A 48 -4.86 3.40 -4.10
C VAL A 48 -3.81 2.48 -4.74
N PHE A 49 -4.08 1.17 -4.81
CA PHE A 49 -3.22 0.25 -5.53
C PHE A 49 -3.15 0.58 -7.03
N LEU A 50 -4.28 0.82 -7.68
CA LEU A 50 -4.35 1.15 -9.11
C LEU A 50 -3.65 2.49 -9.44
N GLU A 51 -3.80 3.50 -8.59
CA GLU A 51 -3.08 4.77 -8.73
C GLU A 51 -1.56 4.56 -8.63
N GLY A 52 -1.11 3.62 -7.79
CA GLY A 52 0.29 3.22 -7.72
C GLY A 52 0.86 2.67 -9.03
N LEU A 53 0.02 2.08 -9.89
CA LEU A 53 0.44 1.61 -11.22
C LEU A 53 0.86 2.77 -12.13
N ASN A 54 0.36 3.99 -11.90
CA ASN A 54 0.79 5.18 -12.65
C ASN A 54 2.19 5.66 -12.25
N GLY A 55 2.80 5.06 -11.23
CA GLY A 55 4.16 5.38 -10.78
C GLY A 55 5.27 4.63 -11.51
N PHE A 56 4.92 3.68 -12.38
CA PHE A 56 5.92 3.02 -13.23
C PHE A 56 6.43 3.98 -14.30
N SER A 57 7.73 3.93 -14.57
CA SER A 57 8.35 4.65 -15.67
C SER A 57 7.96 4.02 -17.02
N ASP A 58 8.04 4.80 -18.09
CA ASP A 58 7.68 4.35 -19.45
C ASP A 58 8.51 3.15 -19.94
N ASP A 59 9.67 2.88 -19.31
CA ASP A 59 10.55 1.76 -19.61
C ASP A 59 10.29 0.51 -18.75
N PHE A 60 9.38 0.58 -17.77
CA PHE A 60 9.02 -0.56 -16.94
C PHE A 60 8.40 -1.69 -17.79
N PHE A 61 9.05 -2.86 -17.85
CA PHE A 61 8.65 -3.98 -18.72
C PHE A 61 8.55 -3.62 -20.21
N LYS A 62 9.30 -2.61 -20.66
CA LYS A 62 9.35 -2.24 -22.08
C LYS A 62 9.88 -3.37 -22.96
N GLU A 63 10.87 -4.09 -22.46
CA GLU A 63 11.29 -5.36 -23.03
C GLU A 63 10.45 -6.43 -22.33
N GLU A 64 9.63 -7.14 -23.09
CA GLU A 64 8.64 -8.09 -22.60
C GLU A 64 9.22 -9.04 -21.54
N ARG A 65 8.34 -9.66 -20.75
CA ARG A 65 8.77 -10.70 -19.81
C ARG A 65 9.49 -11.82 -20.57
N GLU A 66 10.79 -11.98 -20.33
CA GLU A 66 11.56 -13.13 -20.78
C GLU A 66 11.11 -14.40 -20.05
N GLN A 67 10.08 -15.05 -20.59
CA GLN A 67 9.54 -16.28 -20.02
C GLN A 67 10.09 -17.50 -20.79
N PRO A 68 10.91 -18.36 -20.16
CA PRO A 68 11.38 -19.57 -20.80
C PRO A 68 10.23 -20.56 -21.02
N LYS A 69 10.40 -21.45 -22.01
CA LYS A 69 9.47 -22.57 -22.23
C LYS A 69 9.50 -23.50 -21.02
N SER A 70 8.34 -24.06 -20.67
CA SER A 70 8.24 -25.07 -19.63
C SER A 70 8.98 -26.34 -20.05
N ASP A 71 9.81 -26.87 -19.15
CA ASP A 71 10.47 -28.16 -19.37
C ASP A 71 9.48 -29.32 -19.31
N LYS A 72 9.71 -30.32 -20.17
CA LYS A 72 8.99 -31.59 -20.09
C LYS A 72 9.58 -32.40 -18.93
N ARG A 73 8.75 -32.75 -17.95
CA ARG A 73 9.11 -33.75 -16.92
C ARG A 73 8.77 -35.16 -17.39
N GLU A 74 9.53 -36.14 -16.92
CA GLU A 74 9.19 -37.55 -17.08
C GLU A 74 7.83 -37.84 -16.43
N LYS A 75 7.05 -38.72 -17.05
CA LYS A 75 5.83 -39.24 -16.42
C LYS A 75 6.26 -40.21 -15.32
N LEU A 76 5.57 -40.11 -14.17
CA LEU A 76 5.68 -41.06 -13.06
C LEU A 76 5.33 -42.48 -13.53
#